data_AF-A0A830H4L2-F1
#
_entry.id   AF-A0A830H4L2-F1
#
_cell.length_a   1.000
_cell.length_b   1.000
_cell.length_c   1.000
_cell.angle_alpha   90.00
_cell.angle_beta   90.00
_cell.angle_gamma   90.00
#
_symmetry.space_group_name_H-M   'P 1'
#
loop_
_entity.id
_entity.type
_entity.pdbx_description
1 polymer ?
#
loop_
_entity_poly.entity_id
_entity_poly.type
_entity_poly.pdbx_seq_one_letter_code
_entity_poly.pdbx_strand_id
1 'polypeptide(L)'
;MREVAERLGVGRAEIGAQGALALALLTSYFLLPTYQLTSTIYFQSVNGLGLEIDFMGHRTHLLLASSLASATMFAISGLAPIFWRSKYSLYLSTLAASLGTSLTFSTLVFRERYFSYNGFSILPTVDGAFYVRVPLTQELGPPLYLSAVLLGLTVMNSWTGGRWIPWGKEPLIDRVVSQVVRGDFVNALRRLAHEMGAEIEELEEGRLVVNGLEVTRSSPNLRSVDFFFPRSRGRETLLLGKERAILLDRRGVKVMSVERAVKHLASRMLETEVSKREAVRSEAESP
;
A
#
# COMPACT_ATOMS: atom_id res chain seq x y z
N MET A 1 -18.78 1.92 -11.05
CA MET A 1 -17.75 0.93 -10.59
C MET A 1 -16.41 1.59 -10.23
N ARG A 2 -15.81 2.43 -11.10
CA ARG A 2 -14.52 3.13 -10.83
C ARG A 2 -14.61 4.17 -9.69
N GLU A 3 -15.70 4.93 -9.62
CA GLU A 3 -15.96 5.89 -8.52
C GLU A 3 -16.21 5.22 -7.16
N VAL A 4 -16.74 3.99 -7.14
CA VAL A 4 -16.96 3.24 -5.88
C VAL A 4 -15.63 2.72 -5.35
N ALA A 5 -14.70 2.33 -6.24
CA ALA A 5 -13.34 1.97 -5.87
C ALA A 5 -12.52 3.18 -5.37
N GLU A 6 -12.76 4.38 -5.93
CA GLU A 6 -12.18 5.63 -5.42
C GLU A 6 -12.77 6.06 -4.07
N ARG A 7 -14.10 5.92 -3.89
CA ARG A 7 -14.77 6.19 -2.60
C ARG A 7 -14.41 5.18 -1.49
N LEU A 8 -13.94 3.98 -1.85
CA LEU A 8 -13.47 2.93 -0.93
C LEU A 8 -11.95 2.97 -0.66
N GLY A 9 -11.19 3.89 -1.28
CA GLY A 9 -9.74 3.86 -1.22
C GLY A 9 -9.10 5.09 -1.84
N VAL A 10 -9.32 6.25 -1.21
CA VAL A 10 -8.52 7.46 -1.39
C VAL A 10 -7.04 7.06 -1.41
N GLY A 11 -6.29 7.59 -2.39
CA GLY A 11 -4.87 7.28 -2.60
C GLY A 11 -4.13 7.27 -1.27
N ARG A 12 -3.65 6.07 -0.87
CA ARG A 12 -3.00 5.87 0.42
C ARG A 12 -1.82 6.84 0.50
N ALA A 13 -1.86 7.79 1.42
CA ALA A 13 -0.81 8.80 1.59
C ALA A 13 0.56 8.14 1.76
N GLU A 14 0.60 6.93 2.30
CA GLU A 14 1.74 6.02 2.43
C GLU A 14 2.35 5.63 1.08
N ILE A 15 1.52 5.32 0.09
CA ILE A 15 1.97 5.01 -1.28
C ILE A 15 2.48 6.28 -1.95
N GLY A 16 1.82 7.42 -1.71
CA GLY A 16 2.29 8.72 -2.18
C GLY A 16 3.65 9.10 -1.60
N ALA A 17 3.84 8.92 -0.30
CA ALA A 17 5.10 9.18 0.40
C ALA A 17 6.22 8.27 -0.12
N GLN A 18 5.93 6.99 -0.36
CA GLN A 18 6.89 6.07 -0.95
C GLN A 18 7.26 6.46 -2.38
N GLY A 19 6.28 6.83 -3.20
CA GLY A 19 6.52 7.32 -4.57
C GLY A 19 7.37 8.60 -4.58
N ALA A 20 7.05 9.56 -3.71
CA ALA A 20 7.80 10.80 -3.58
C ALA A 20 9.25 10.54 -3.11
N LEU A 21 9.45 9.63 -2.16
CA LEU A 21 10.77 9.24 -1.70
C LEU A 21 11.57 8.51 -2.78
N ALA A 22 10.94 7.62 -3.55
CA ALA A 22 11.59 6.96 -4.68
C ALA A 22 12.01 7.97 -5.76
N LEU A 23 11.19 8.99 -6.03
CA LEU A 23 11.54 10.07 -6.95
C LEU A 23 12.69 10.93 -6.42
N ALA A 24 12.66 11.29 -5.13
CA ALA A 24 13.76 12.01 -4.47
C ALA A 24 15.06 11.20 -4.50
N LEU A 25 14.98 9.89 -4.27
CA LEU A 25 16.11 8.98 -4.41
C LEU A 25 16.64 9.01 -5.84
N LEU A 26 15.81 8.77 -6.86
CA LEU A 26 16.25 8.75 -8.26
C LEU A 26 16.91 10.05 -8.70
N THR A 27 16.27 11.18 -8.39
CA THR A 27 16.83 12.50 -8.71
C THR A 27 18.16 12.73 -8.00
N SER A 28 18.24 12.44 -6.70
CA SER A 28 19.51 12.53 -5.96
C SER A 28 20.57 11.55 -6.49
N TYR A 29 20.18 10.35 -6.92
CA TYR A 29 21.10 9.29 -7.32
C TYR A 29 21.82 9.63 -8.62
N PHE A 30 21.16 10.35 -9.54
CA PHE A 30 21.79 10.85 -10.77
C PHE A 30 22.54 12.17 -10.59
N LEU A 31 22.08 13.03 -9.68
CA LEU A 31 22.62 14.39 -9.52
C LEU A 31 23.74 14.49 -8.48
N LEU A 32 23.73 13.62 -7.47
CA LEU A 32 24.65 13.64 -6.35
C LEU A 32 25.46 12.34 -6.29
N PRO A 33 26.71 12.40 -5.81
CA PRO A 33 27.49 11.20 -5.61
C PRO A 33 26.87 10.37 -4.49
N THR A 34 26.71 9.08 -4.73
CA THR A 34 26.40 8.08 -3.69
C THR A 34 27.60 7.85 -2.80
N TYR A 35 28.79 7.96 -3.37
CA TYR A 35 30.07 7.84 -2.68
C TYR A 35 31.08 8.74 -3.40
N GLN A 36 31.97 9.37 -2.65
CA GLN A 36 33.08 10.15 -3.20
C GLN A 36 34.40 9.95 -2.45
N LEU A 37 35.49 9.94 -3.22
CA LEU A 37 36.85 10.16 -2.76
C LEU A 37 37.33 11.51 -3.28
N THR A 38 37.86 12.32 -2.38
CA THR A 38 38.40 13.64 -2.69
C THR A 38 39.86 13.74 -2.24
N SER A 39 40.66 14.42 -3.03
CA SER A 39 42.03 14.83 -2.77
C SER A 39 42.35 16.08 -3.59
N THR A 40 43.52 16.68 -3.41
CA THR A 40 43.92 17.90 -4.14
C THR A 40 44.07 17.70 -5.65
N ILE A 41 44.49 16.51 -6.08
CA ILE A 41 44.77 16.20 -7.50
C ILE A 41 43.93 15.03 -8.04
N TYR A 42 43.07 14.46 -7.20
CA TYR A 42 42.30 13.26 -7.49
C TYR A 42 40.89 13.39 -6.94
N PHE A 43 39.90 13.10 -7.78
CA PHE A 43 38.51 12.97 -7.39
C PHE A 43 37.93 11.72 -8.02
N GLN A 44 37.15 10.97 -7.24
CA GLN A 44 36.43 9.81 -7.74
C GLN A 44 35.04 9.80 -7.13
N SER A 45 34.02 9.66 -7.96
CA SER A 45 32.64 9.62 -7.48
C SER A 45 31.87 8.47 -8.12
N VAL A 46 30.92 7.93 -7.36
CA VAL A 46 29.95 6.94 -7.84
C VAL A 46 28.58 7.59 -7.84
N ASN A 47 27.88 7.55 -8.97
CA ASN A 47 26.51 8.02 -9.10
C ASN A 47 25.66 7.00 -9.89
N GLY A 48 24.42 7.37 -10.22
CA GLY A 48 23.48 6.53 -10.95
C GLY A 48 23.91 6.16 -12.37
N LEU A 49 24.85 6.90 -12.97
CA LEU A 49 25.42 6.57 -14.29
C LEU A 49 26.60 5.60 -14.17
N GLY A 50 27.36 5.66 -13.08
CA GLY A 50 28.49 4.78 -12.85
C GLY A 50 29.58 5.45 -12.04
N LEU A 51 30.83 5.32 -12.51
CA LEU A 51 32.02 5.84 -11.85
C LEU A 51 32.58 7.00 -12.65
N GLU A 52 32.83 8.12 -11.99
CA GLU A 52 33.58 9.26 -12.51
C GLU A 52 34.93 9.31 -11.80
N ILE A 53 35.98 9.57 -12.56
CA ILE A 53 37.33 9.75 -12.04
C ILE A 53 37.94 10.98 -12.70
N ASP A 54 38.36 11.95 -11.90
CA ASP A 54 39.12 13.13 -12.32
C ASP A 54 40.53 13.03 -11.72
N PHE A 55 41.54 13.04 -12.59
CA PHE A 55 42.93 13.05 -12.18
C PHE A 55 43.66 14.18 -12.90
N MET A 56 44.17 15.15 -12.14
CA MET A 56 44.89 16.33 -12.65
C MET A 56 44.14 17.07 -13.78
N GLY A 57 42.80 17.11 -13.72
CA GLY A 57 41.96 17.78 -14.71
C GLY A 57 41.53 16.91 -15.90
N HIS A 58 41.97 15.64 -15.95
CA HIS A 58 41.48 14.66 -16.91
C HIS A 58 40.33 13.85 -16.31
N ARG A 59 39.13 14.03 -16.87
CA ARG A 59 37.93 13.31 -16.46
C ARG A 59 37.65 12.09 -17.33
N THR A 60 37.42 10.98 -16.66
CA THR A 60 37.02 9.71 -17.26
C THR A 60 35.71 9.26 -16.62
N HIS A 61 34.74 8.89 -17.45
CA HIS A 61 33.48 8.31 -16.99
C HIS A 61 33.36 6.86 -17.45
N LEU A 62 33.05 5.98 -16.50
CA LEU A 62 32.81 4.57 -16.72
C LEU A 62 31.35 4.28 -16.38
N LEU A 63 30.57 3.93 -17.41
CA LEU A 63 29.18 3.52 -17.22
C LEU A 63 29.13 2.15 -16.55
N LEU A 64 28.41 2.05 -15.44
CA LEU A 64 28.27 0.81 -14.69
C LEU A 64 26.85 0.27 -14.81
N ALA A 65 26.72 -0.92 -15.38
CA ALA A 65 25.44 -1.60 -15.55
C ALA A 65 24.72 -1.79 -14.21
N SER A 66 25.45 -2.08 -13.13
CA SER A 66 24.88 -2.20 -11.77
C SER A 66 24.28 -0.89 -11.26
N SER A 67 24.90 0.26 -11.54
CA SER A 67 24.35 1.57 -11.17
C SER A 67 23.04 1.87 -11.90
N LEU A 68 23.01 1.65 -13.21
CA LEU A 68 21.80 1.85 -14.03
C LEU A 68 20.68 0.87 -13.66
N ALA A 69 21.02 -0.40 -13.42
CA ALA A 69 20.07 -1.41 -12.98
C ALA A 69 19.49 -1.07 -11.60
N SER A 70 20.32 -0.55 -10.68
CA SER A 70 19.86 -0.05 -9.37
C SER A 70 18.82 1.05 -9.51
N ALA A 71 19.08 2.06 -10.34
CA ALA A 71 18.12 3.13 -10.62
C ALA A 71 16.81 2.59 -11.19
N THR A 72 16.88 1.64 -12.13
CA THR A 72 15.70 0.98 -12.70
C THR A 72 14.87 0.27 -11.62
N MET A 73 15.53 -0.42 -10.70
CA MET A 73 14.86 -1.11 -9.59
C MET A 73 14.23 -0.14 -8.60
N PHE A 74 14.87 0.99 -8.29
CA PHE A 74 14.25 2.05 -7.49
C PHE A 74 13.03 2.67 -8.16
N ALA A 75 13.08 2.87 -9.49
CA ALA A 75 11.92 3.33 -10.25
C ALA A 75 10.76 2.33 -10.18
N ILE A 76 11.02 1.04 -10.41
CA ILE A 76 9.99 -0.01 -10.26
C ILE A 76 9.42 0.01 -8.84
N SER A 77 10.27 0.17 -7.83
CA SER A 77 9.85 0.22 -6.43
C SER A 77 8.85 1.35 -6.17
N GLY A 78 9.09 2.56 -6.70
CA GLY A 78 8.17 3.68 -6.56
C GLY A 78 6.90 3.55 -7.40
N LEU A 79 7.02 3.08 -8.64
CA LEU A 79 5.92 3.05 -9.61
C LEU A 79 4.94 1.89 -9.41
N ALA A 80 5.42 0.73 -8.95
CA ALA A 80 4.59 -0.47 -8.86
C ALA A 80 3.33 -0.27 -8.01
N PRO A 81 3.37 0.31 -6.80
CA PRO A 81 2.17 0.52 -5.99
C PRO A 81 1.23 1.62 -6.53
N ILE A 82 1.75 2.53 -7.36
CA ILE A 82 0.97 3.62 -7.97
C ILE A 82 0.09 3.07 -9.09
N PHE A 83 0.68 2.32 -10.02
CA PHE A 83 -0.03 1.77 -11.18
C PHE A 83 -0.80 0.48 -10.86
N TRP A 84 -0.27 -0.36 -9.94
CA TRP A 84 -0.91 -1.61 -9.55
C TRP A 84 -1.32 -1.55 -8.08
N ARG A 85 -2.59 -1.28 -7.81
CA ARG A 85 -3.10 -1.13 -6.43
C ARG A 85 -3.51 -2.48 -5.82
N SER A 86 -2.55 -3.37 -5.56
CA SER A 86 -2.78 -4.65 -4.88
C SER A 86 -1.78 -4.90 -3.75
N LYS A 87 -1.97 -5.96 -2.96
CA LYS A 87 -0.95 -6.38 -1.97
C LYS A 87 0.35 -6.84 -2.65
N TYR A 88 0.25 -7.42 -3.84
CA TYR A 88 1.40 -7.94 -4.58
C TYR A 88 2.31 -6.84 -5.10
N SER A 89 1.78 -5.64 -5.40
CA SER A 89 2.62 -4.53 -5.82
C SER A 89 3.48 -3.97 -4.69
N LEU A 90 3.02 -4.08 -3.43
CA LEU A 90 3.81 -3.72 -2.25
C LEU A 90 4.97 -4.71 -2.04
N TYR A 91 4.73 -6.00 -2.26
CA TYR A 91 5.79 -7.01 -2.25
C TYR A 91 6.80 -6.80 -3.37
N LEU A 92 6.31 -6.59 -4.61
CA LEU A 92 7.17 -6.27 -5.76
C LEU A 92 8.00 -5.02 -5.50
N SER A 93 7.39 -4.00 -4.90
CA SER A 93 8.07 -2.76 -4.55
C SER A 93 9.20 -2.97 -3.54
N THR A 94 8.97 -3.82 -2.54
CA THR A 94 9.98 -4.20 -1.53
C THR A 94 11.12 -4.98 -2.16
N LEU A 95 10.80 -5.95 -3.03
CA LEU A 95 11.79 -6.72 -3.78
C LEU A 95 12.63 -5.84 -4.71
N ALA A 96 11.99 -4.89 -5.39
CA ALA A 96 12.69 -3.95 -6.25
C ALA A 96 13.58 -3.00 -5.43
N ALA A 97 13.11 -2.47 -4.29
CA ALA A 97 13.96 -1.65 -3.42
C ALA A 97 15.17 -2.42 -2.88
N SER A 98 14.99 -3.69 -2.49
CA SER A 98 16.09 -4.51 -1.98
C SER A 98 17.10 -4.85 -3.08
N LEU A 99 16.64 -5.19 -4.28
CA LEU A 99 17.51 -5.38 -5.45
C LEU A 99 18.24 -4.09 -5.83
N GLY A 100 17.55 -2.96 -5.86
CA GLY A 100 18.16 -1.65 -6.15
C GLY A 100 19.27 -1.31 -5.16
N THR A 101 19.00 -1.49 -3.87
CA THR A 101 19.97 -1.27 -2.79
C THR A 101 21.16 -2.23 -2.91
N SER A 102 20.90 -3.52 -3.14
CA SER A 102 21.95 -4.54 -3.34
C SER A 102 22.85 -4.22 -4.53
N LEU A 103 22.28 -3.76 -5.64
CA LEU A 103 23.02 -3.34 -6.82
C LEU A 103 23.86 -2.08 -6.56
N THR A 104 23.37 -1.12 -5.77
CA THR A 104 24.19 0.02 -5.32
C THR A 104 25.39 -0.44 -4.50
N PHE A 105 25.18 -1.35 -3.54
CA PHE A 105 26.30 -1.93 -2.77
C PHE A 105 27.27 -2.71 -3.67
N SER A 106 26.76 -3.46 -4.64
CA SER A 106 27.58 -4.18 -5.61
C SER A 106 28.48 -3.22 -6.42
N THR A 107 27.95 -2.06 -6.84
CA THR A 107 28.74 -0.99 -7.46
C THR A 107 29.86 -0.50 -6.54
N LEU A 108 29.58 -0.29 -5.25
CA LEU A 108 30.59 0.15 -4.29
C LEU A 108 31.67 -0.92 -4.06
N VAL A 109 31.27 -2.19 -3.95
CA VAL A 109 32.20 -3.33 -3.83
C VAL A 109 33.06 -3.47 -5.08
N PHE A 110 32.47 -3.34 -6.27
CA PHE A 110 33.20 -3.32 -7.53
C PHE A 110 34.25 -2.21 -7.51
N ARG A 111 33.84 -1.00 -7.17
CA ARG A 111 34.74 0.13 -7.04
C ARG A 111 35.87 -0.17 -6.05
N GLU A 112 35.58 -0.68 -4.86
CA GLU A 112 36.61 -0.94 -3.85
C GLU A 112 37.56 -2.06 -4.30
N ARG A 113 37.06 -3.09 -4.97
CA ARG A 113 37.87 -4.22 -5.42
C ARG A 113 38.80 -3.89 -6.58
N TYR A 114 38.37 -3.01 -7.49
CA TYR A 114 39.10 -2.73 -8.74
C TYR A 114 39.81 -1.38 -8.76
N PHE A 115 39.43 -0.44 -7.88
CA PHE A 115 39.99 0.91 -7.83
C PHE A 115 40.73 1.22 -6.53
N SER A 116 40.85 0.24 -5.63
CA SER A 116 41.61 0.33 -4.38
C SER A 116 42.44 -0.94 -4.20
N TYR A 117 43.74 -0.77 -3.92
CA TYR A 117 44.65 -1.89 -3.67
C TYR A 117 45.75 -1.46 -2.68
N ASN A 118 45.83 -2.12 -1.51
CA ASN A 118 46.85 -1.86 -0.49
C ASN A 118 47.03 -0.36 -0.13
N GLY A 119 45.94 0.41 -0.11
CA GLY A 119 45.97 1.85 0.18
C GLY A 119 46.41 2.73 -1.00
N PHE A 120 46.56 2.16 -2.19
CA PHE A 120 46.68 2.89 -3.45
C PHE A 120 45.32 2.94 -4.13
N SER A 121 45.02 4.08 -4.76
CA SER A 121 43.93 4.19 -5.72
C SER A 121 44.44 3.79 -7.10
N ILE A 122 43.67 2.98 -7.82
CA ILE A 122 44.01 2.53 -9.18
C ILE A 122 43.27 3.42 -10.17
N LEU A 123 44.02 4.04 -11.07
CA LEU A 123 43.50 4.83 -12.19
C LEU A 123 43.71 4.05 -13.49
N PRO A 124 42.63 3.55 -14.14
CA PRO A 124 42.77 2.91 -15.44
C PRO A 124 43.11 3.95 -16.52
N THR A 125 43.97 3.54 -17.44
CA THR A 125 44.37 4.30 -18.63
C THR A 125 44.16 3.42 -19.86
N VAL A 126 44.28 4.01 -21.06
CA VAL A 126 44.09 3.27 -22.32
C VAL A 126 45.03 2.07 -22.41
N ASP A 127 46.26 2.19 -21.90
CA ASP A 127 47.33 1.20 -22.07
C ASP A 127 47.70 0.46 -20.78
N GLY A 128 47.03 0.73 -19.65
CA GLY A 128 47.40 0.15 -18.36
C GLY A 128 46.71 0.79 -17.16
N ALA A 129 47.37 0.79 -16.00
CA ALA A 129 46.84 1.42 -14.79
C ALA A 129 47.93 2.12 -13.97
N PHE A 130 47.61 3.30 -13.44
CA PHE A 130 48.45 4.00 -12.47
C PHE A 130 48.01 3.71 -11.04
N TYR A 131 48.98 3.51 -10.15
CA TYR A 131 48.74 3.38 -8.71
C TYR A 131 49.13 4.68 -8.04
N VAL A 132 48.16 5.33 -7.41
CA VAL A 132 48.35 6.64 -6.79
C VAL A 132 48.07 6.52 -5.30
N ARG A 133 49.02 7.00 -4.48
CA ARG A 133 48.83 7.14 -3.05
C ARG A 133 48.76 8.62 -2.70
N VAL A 134 47.56 9.08 -2.40
CA VAL A 134 47.29 10.46 -1.98
C VAL A 134 46.49 10.43 -0.68
N PRO A 135 46.52 11.50 0.13
CA PRO A 135 45.59 11.63 1.25
C PRO A 135 44.17 11.71 0.66
N LEU A 136 43.35 10.72 1.00
CA LEU A 136 42.00 10.54 0.48
C LEU A 136 41.00 10.77 1.61
N THR A 137 40.08 11.69 1.39
CA THR A 137 38.87 11.83 2.22
C THR A 137 37.73 11.07 1.57
N GLN A 138 37.01 10.27 2.36
CA GLN A 138 35.90 9.45 1.90
C GLN A 138 34.59 9.98 2.45
N GLU A 139 33.59 10.11 1.59
CA GLU A 139 32.27 10.58 2.01
C GLU A 139 31.15 9.75 1.35
N LEU A 140 30.13 9.43 2.15
CA LEU A 140 28.91 8.77 1.70
C LEU A 140 27.85 9.84 1.43
N GLY A 141 27.20 9.74 0.28
CA GLY A 141 26.25 10.76 -0.13
C GLY A 141 24.78 10.45 0.21
N PRO A 142 23.91 11.45 0.04
CA PRO A 142 22.47 11.33 0.31
C PRO A 142 21.76 10.13 -0.32
N PRO A 143 22.06 9.72 -1.57
CA PRO A 143 21.33 8.62 -2.20
C PRO A 143 21.44 7.30 -1.44
N LEU A 144 22.57 7.06 -0.76
CA LEU A 144 22.78 5.85 0.02
C LEU A 144 21.85 5.81 1.23
N TYR A 145 21.72 6.92 1.95
CA TYR A 145 20.79 7.07 3.07
C TYR A 145 19.33 6.98 2.61
N LEU A 146 18.98 7.66 1.49
CA LEU A 146 17.64 7.61 0.93
C LEU A 146 17.25 6.20 0.49
N SER A 147 18.18 5.40 -0.03
CA SER A 147 17.93 3.99 -0.38
C SER A 147 17.56 3.15 0.85
N ALA A 148 18.24 3.36 1.98
CA ALA A 148 17.95 2.68 3.23
C ALA A 148 16.58 3.07 3.81
N VAL A 149 16.24 4.37 3.75
CA VAL A 149 14.92 4.87 4.18
C VAL A 149 13.82 4.30 3.29
N LEU A 150 14.02 4.27 1.96
CA LEU A 150 13.06 3.71 1.02
C LEU A 150 12.85 2.21 1.26
N LEU A 151 13.92 1.47 1.52
CA LEU A 151 13.84 0.05 1.87
C LEU A 151 13.03 -0.17 3.16
N GLY A 152 13.31 0.61 4.21
CA GLY A 152 12.53 0.55 5.45
C GLY A 152 11.04 0.86 5.23
N LEU A 153 10.75 1.89 4.44
CA LEU A 153 9.39 2.32 4.13
C LEU A 153 8.62 1.26 3.31
N THR A 154 9.27 0.66 2.31
CA THR A 154 8.65 -0.39 1.47
C THR A 154 8.40 -1.67 2.26
N VAL A 155 9.31 -2.07 3.15
CA VAL A 155 9.11 -3.18 4.09
C VAL A 155 7.93 -2.91 5.02
N MET A 156 7.85 -1.71 5.59
CA MET A 156 6.73 -1.33 6.46
C MET A 156 5.41 -1.32 5.68
N ASN A 157 5.41 -0.81 4.44
CA ASN A 157 4.25 -0.81 3.57
C ASN A 157 3.81 -2.24 3.19
N SER A 158 4.73 -3.14 2.86
CA SER A 158 4.38 -4.52 2.54
C SER A 158 3.86 -5.29 3.76
N TRP A 159 4.44 -5.07 4.94
CA TRP A 159 4.02 -5.74 6.17
C TRP A 159 2.64 -5.25 6.66
N THR A 160 2.41 -3.94 6.70
CA THR A 160 1.15 -3.35 7.17
C THR A 160 0.08 -3.27 6.08
N GLY A 161 0.42 -3.65 4.85
CA GLY A 161 -0.43 -3.45 3.69
C GLY A 161 -0.67 -1.97 3.38
N GLY A 162 0.25 -1.08 3.75
CA GLY A 162 0.21 0.36 3.53
C GLY A 162 -0.88 1.05 4.36
N ARG A 163 -1.01 0.70 5.64
CA ARG A 163 -2.05 1.21 6.57
C ARG A 163 -1.47 1.65 7.92
N TRP A 164 -0.28 2.24 7.92
CA TRP A 164 0.42 2.61 9.15
C TRP A 164 0.37 4.10 9.47
N ILE A 165 -0.06 4.97 8.54
CA ILE A 165 -0.34 6.37 8.85
C ILE A 165 -1.82 6.46 9.24
N PRO A 166 -2.15 6.79 10.50
CA PRO A 166 -3.54 6.89 10.96
C PRO A 166 -4.20 8.22 10.52
N TRP A 167 -3.96 8.67 9.29
CA TRP A 167 -4.65 9.83 8.74
C TRP A 167 -5.99 9.43 8.14
N GLY A 168 -6.99 9.44 9.02
CA GLY A 168 -8.27 10.05 8.69
C GLY A 168 -9.06 9.40 7.56
N LYS A 169 -9.26 8.08 7.62
CA LYS A 169 -10.58 7.42 7.50
C LYS A 169 -10.35 5.91 7.43
N GLU A 170 -10.65 5.18 8.52
CA GLU A 170 -10.90 3.72 8.41
C GLU A 170 -11.89 3.49 7.25
N PRO A 171 -11.66 2.50 6.36
CA PRO A 171 -12.61 2.12 5.32
C PRO A 171 -14.01 1.98 5.94
N LEU A 172 -15.06 2.44 5.26
CA LEU A 172 -16.42 2.43 5.79
C LEU A 172 -16.79 1.07 6.42
N ILE A 173 -16.47 -0.03 5.74
CA ILE A 173 -16.73 -1.40 6.23
C ILE A 173 -15.93 -1.71 7.50
N ASP A 174 -14.63 -1.41 7.52
CA ASP A 174 -13.76 -1.69 8.68
C ASP A 174 -14.23 -0.87 9.90
N ARG A 175 -14.71 0.36 9.67
CA ARG A 175 -15.31 1.23 10.70
C ARG A 175 -16.66 0.73 11.19
N VAL A 176 -17.54 0.30 10.28
CA VAL A 176 -18.86 -0.24 10.64
C VAL A 176 -18.68 -1.54 11.42
N VAL A 177 -17.76 -2.42 11.00
CA VAL A 177 -17.41 -3.64 11.74
C VAL A 177 -16.87 -3.30 13.13
N SER A 178 -15.95 -2.34 13.24
CA SER A 178 -15.38 -1.96 14.54
C SER A 178 -16.44 -1.38 15.49
N GLN A 179 -17.39 -0.60 14.97
CA GLN A 179 -18.52 -0.05 15.75
C GLN A 179 -19.52 -1.14 16.16
N VAL A 180 -19.84 -2.09 15.27
CA VAL A 180 -20.71 -3.24 15.59
C VAL A 180 -20.09 -4.09 16.71
N VAL A 181 -18.78 -4.37 16.64
CA VAL A 181 -18.07 -5.14 17.68
C VAL A 181 -18.04 -4.39 19.03
N ARG A 182 -17.88 -3.07 19.00
CA ARG A 182 -17.88 -2.20 20.20
C ARG A 182 -19.27 -2.00 20.81
N GLY A 183 -20.34 -2.40 20.11
CA GLY A 183 -21.72 -2.34 20.61
C GLY A 183 -22.54 -1.16 20.11
N ASP A 184 -21.97 -0.28 19.29
CA ASP A 184 -22.64 0.86 18.64
C ASP A 184 -23.33 0.44 17.33
N PHE A 185 -24.09 -0.64 17.40
CA PHE A 185 -24.70 -1.32 16.26
C PHE A 185 -25.61 -0.41 15.41
N VAL A 186 -26.50 0.34 16.06
CA VAL A 186 -27.49 1.20 15.39
C VAL A 186 -26.82 2.34 14.63
N ASN A 187 -25.86 3.01 15.27
CA ASN A 187 -25.10 4.10 14.66
C ASN A 187 -24.22 3.61 13.50
N ALA A 188 -23.64 2.42 13.62
CA ALA A 188 -22.84 1.80 12.56
C ALA A 188 -23.67 1.52 11.30
N LEU A 189 -24.85 0.92 11.48
CA LEU A 189 -25.74 0.61 10.36
C LEU A 189 -26.40 1.87 9.78
N ARG A 190 -26.75 2.86 10.61
CA ARG A 190 -27.26 4.15 10.13
C ARG A 190 -26.25 4.87 9.24
N ARG A 191 -24.97 4.86 9.63
CA ARG A 191 -23.89 5.41 8.79
C ARG A 191 -23.68 4.61 7.52
N LEU A 192 -23.67 3.27 7.61
CA LEU A 192 -23.58 2.41 6.43
C LEU A 192 -24.71 2.73 5.44
N ALA A 193 -25.96 2.76 5.88
CA ALA A 193 -27.09 3.03 4.99
C ALA A 193 -27.07 4.46 4.43
N HIS A 194 -26.72 5.46 5.26
CA HIS A 194 -26.61 6.85 4.83
C HIS A 194 -25.54 7.03 3.73
N GLU A 195 -24.37 6.43 3.90
CA GLU A 195 -23.31 6.47 2.88
C GLU A 195 -23.65 5.67 1.62
N MET A 196 -24.53 4.67 1.74
CA MET A 196 -24.99 3.81 0.65
C MET A 196 -26.31 4.29 0.00
N GLY A 197 -26.92 5.37 0.49
CA GLY A 197 -28.19 5.92 -0.01
C GLY A 197 -29.43 5.09 0.34
N ALA A 198 -29.34 4.15 1.29
CA ALA A 198 -30.45 3.29 1.67
C ALA A 198 -31.27 3.90 2.83
N GLU A 199 -32.59 3.77 2.74
CA GLU A 199 -33.51 4.12 3.84
C GLU A 199 -33.52 3.00 4.89
N ILE A 200 -33.49 3.38 6.17
CA ILE A 200 -33.63 2.45 7.29
C ILE A 200 -34.93 2.74 7.99
N GLU A 201 -35.74 1.71 8.17
CA GLU A 201 -36.88 1.74 9.09
C GLU A 201 -36.43 1.16 10.43
N GLU A 202 -36.48 2.00 11.47
CA GLU A 202 -36.14 1.61 12.83
C GLU A 202 -37.39 1.06 13.51
N LEU A 203 -37.37 -0.23 13.89
CA LEU A 203 -38.43 -0.86 14.66
C LEU A 203 -38.08 -0.83 16.16
N GLU A 204 -39.10 -0.92 17.01
CA GLU A 204 -38.93 -0.99 18.46
C GLU A 204 -37.96 -2.14 18.85
N GLU A 205 -37.19 -1.94 19.93
CA GLU A 205 -36.24 -2.90 20.51
C GLU A 205 -34.95 -3.21 19.71
N GLY A 206 -34.39 -2.24 18.97
CA GLY A 206 -33.08 -2.40 18.33
C GLY A 206 -33.05 -3.35 17.14
N ARG A 207 -34.22 -3.55 16.52
CA ARG A 207 -34.42 -4.21 15.23
C ARG A 207 -34.41 -3.16 14.14
N LEU A 208 -33.57 -3.33 13.14
CA LEU A 208 -33.48 -2.42 12.00
C LEU A 208 -33.93 -3.16 10.75
N VAL A 209 -34.92 -2.64 10.03
CA VAL A 209 -35.25 -3.15 8.70
C VAL A 209 -34.50 -2.31 7.68
N VAL A 210 -33.60 -2.98 6.97
CA VAL A 210 -32.90 -2.42 5.83
C VAL A 210 -33.47 -3.07 4.58
N ASN A 211 -34.24 -2.33 3.78
CA ASN A 211 -34.75 -2.79 2.48
C ASN A 211 -35.35 -4.22 2.51
N GLY A 212 -36.18 -4.52 3.51
CA GLY A 212 -36.86 -5.82 3.66
C GLY A 212 -36.07 -6.91 4.40
N LEU A 213 -34.82 -6.64 4.77
CA LEU A 213 -33.97 -7.51 5.58
C LEU A 213 -33.98 -7.04 7.04
N GLU A 214 -34.44 -7.89 7.94
CA GLU A 214 -34.53 -7.58 9.38
C GLU A 214 -33.18 -7.86 10.03
N VAL A 215 -32.52 -6.82 10.51
CA VAL A 215 -31.23 -6.91 11.21
C VAL A 215 -31.47 -6.76 12.69
N THR A 216 -31.18 -7.82 13.46
CA THR A 216 -31.38 -7.81 14.91
C THR A 216 -30.07 -8.07 15.63
N ARG A 217 -29.85 -7.37 16.75
CA ARG A 217 -28.72 -7.63 17.65
C ARG A 217 -28.94 -8.97 18.36
N SER A 218 -28.00 -9.91 18.21
CA SER A 218 -28.03 -11.14 19.00
C SER A 218 -27.35 -10.91 20.35
N SER A 219 -27.90 -11.50 21.41
CA SER A 219 -27.36 -11.44 22.78
C SER A 219 -25.91 -12.01 22.83
N PRO A 220 -25.02 -11.49 23.69
CA PRO A 220 -23.58 -11.81 23.67
C PRO A 220 -23.20 -13.30 23.83
N ASN A 221 -24.11 -14.17 24.29
CA ASN A 221 -23.89 -15.61 24.40
C ASN A 221 -24.63 -16.38 23.31
N LEU A 222 -23.99 -16.54 22.15
CA LEU A 222 -24.47 -17.39 21.06
C LEU A 222 -24.51 -18.91 21.39
N ARG A 223 -24.13 -19.31 22.62
CA ARG A 223 -24.23 -20.70 23.09
C ARG A 223 -25.60 -21.08 23.67
N SER A 224 -26.44 -20.10 24.03
CA SER A 224 -27.72 -20.35 24.68
C SER A 224 -28.78 -19.35 24.24
N VAL A 225 -28.84 -19.04 22.94
CA VAL A 225 -30.02 -18.37 22.40
C VAL A 225 -31.07 -19.46 22.27
N ASP A 226 -32.02 -19.48 23.22
CA ASP A 226 -33.28 -20.20 23.03
C ASP A 226 -33.79 -19.85 21.63
N PHE A 227 -33.91 -20.88 20.80
CA PHE A 227 -34.40 -20.83 19.44
C PHE A 227 -35.90 -20.49 19.46
N PHE A 228 -36.26 -19.31 19.95
CA PHE A 228 -37.54 -18.72 19.63
C PHE A 228 -37.43 -18.24 18.20
N PHE A 229 -37.80 -19.12 17.27
CA PHE A 229 -38.14 -18.78 15.90
C PHE A 229 -38.91 -17.46 15.92
N PRO A 230 -38.34 -16.31 15.48
CA PRO A 230 -39.21 -15.23 15.09
C PRO A 230 -40.05 -15.85 13.96
N ARG A 231 -41.38 -15.79 14.11
CA ARG A 231 -42.31 -16.04 13.02
C ARG A 231 -42.05 -14.98 11.95
N SER A 232 -40.94 -15.10 11.24
CA SER A 232 -40.61 -14.29 10.09
C SER A 232 -41.67 -14.63 9.05
N ARG A 233 -42.57 -13.68 8.84
CA ARG A 233 -43.53 -13.66 7.73
C ARG A 233 -42.76 -13.52 6.41
N GLY A 234 -41.96 -14.52 6.04
CA GLY A 234 -41.31 -14.65 4.73
C GLY A 234 -40.16 -13.70 4.42
N ARG A 235 -39.56 -13.02 5.42
CA ARG A 235 -38.42 -12.07 5.26
C ARG A 235 -37.08 -12.68 5.72
N GLU A 236 -35.99 -12.35 5.03
CA GLU A 236 -34.63 -12.72 5.43
C GLU A 236 -34.23 -11.97 6.72
N THR A 237 -33.65 -12.68 7.69
CA THR A 237 -33.26 -12.10 8.98
C THR A 237 -31.76 -12.28 9.20
N LEU A 238 -31.04 -11.21 9.53
CA LEU A 238 -29.62 -11.24 9.84
C LEU A 238 -29.40 -10.90 11.33
N LEU A 239 -28.83 -11.87 12.05
CA LEU A 239 -28.47 -11.73 13.45
C LEU A 239 -26.98 -11.39 13.56
N LEU A 240 -26.67 -10.22 14.11
CA LEU A 240 -25.29 -9.77 14.30
C LEU A 240 -24.90 -9.90 15.79
N GLY A 241 -23.91 -10.75 16.07
CA GLY A 241 -23.25 -10.87 17.36
C GLY A 241 -21.86 -10.22 17.36
N LYS A 242 -21.17 -10.24 18.51
CA LYS A 242 -19.83 -9.64 18.67
C LYS A 242 -18.74 -10.33 17.83
N GLU A 243 -18.83 -11.64 17.66
CA GLU A 243 -17.82 -12.45 16.96
C GLU A 243 -18.34 -13.12 15.68
N ARG A 244 -19.64 -13.40 15.62
CA ARG A 244 -20.27 -14.14 14.53
C ARG A 244 -21.61 -13.51 14.17
N ALA A 245 -21.97 -13.68 12.91
CA ALA A 245 -23.26 -13.31 12.37
C ALA A 245 -23.98 -14.55 11.83
N ILE A 246 -25.30 -14.58 11.91
CA ILE A 246 -26.14 -15.66 11.41
C ILE A 246 -27.13 -15.06 10.43
N LEU A 247 -27.12 -15.57 9.20
CA LEU A 247 -28.13 -15.27 8.19
C LEU A 247 -29.19 -16.39 8.22
N LEU A 248 -30.45 -16.00 8.38
CA LEU A 248 -31.63 -16.84 8.28
C LEU A 248 -32.33 -16.52 6.96
N ASP A 249 -32.27 -17.45 6.02
CA ASP A 249 -32.94 -17.38 4.73
C ASP A 249 -33.86 -18.60 4.56
N ARG A 250 -34.78 -18.57 3.58
CA ARG A 250 -35.66 -19.67 3.20
C ARG A 250 -34.90 -20.97 2.89
N ARG A 251 -33.61 -20.87 2.57
CA ARG A 251 -32.71 -21.99 2.25
C ARG A 251 -31.97 -22.59 3.46
N GLY A 252 -32.11 -21.99 4.65
CA GLY A 252 -31.51 -22.48 5.89
C GLY A 252 -30.68 -21.44 6.64
N VAL A 253 -29.94 -21.92 7.65
CA VAL A 253 -29.14 -21.12 8.58
C VAL A 253 -27.68 -21.06 8.11
N LYS A 254 -27.12 -19.86 7.92
CA LYS A 254 -25.71 -19.69 7.52
C LYS A 254 -24.95 -18.84 8.54
N VAL A 255 -23.93 -19.44 9.16
CA VAL A 255 -23.02 -18.76 10.09
C VAL A 255 -21.87 -18.11 9.31
N MET A 256 -21.57 -16.84 9.60
CA MET A 256 -20.49 -16.09 8.94
C MET A 256 -19.79 -15.14 9.92
N SER A 257 -18.64 -14.59 9.50
CA SER A 257 -17.96 -13.53 10.25
C SER A 257 -18.74 -12.21 10.15
N VAL A 258 -18.57 -11.35 11.16
CA VAL A 258 -19.19 -10.01 11.18
C VAL A 258 -18.81 -9.20 9.92
N GLU A 259 -17.55 -9.28 9.48
CA GLU A 259 -17.09 -8.61 8.26
C GLU A 259 -17.85 -9.09 7.01
N ARG A 260 -18.07 -10.41 6.87
CA ARG A 260 -18.83 -10.96 5.73
C ARG A 260 -20.30 -10.55 5.79
N ALA A 261 -20.88 -10.47 6.98
CA ALA A 261 -22.26 -10.03 7.15
C ALA A 261 -22.44 -8.55 6.81
N VAL A 262 -21.52 -7.67 7.22
CA VAL A 262 -21.53 -6.25 6.84
C VAL A 262 -21.35 -6.08 5.33
N LYS A 263 -20.45 -6.85 4.70
CA LYS A 263 -20.29 -6.87 3.24
C LYS A 263 -21.56 -7.34 2.52
N HIS A 264 -22.25 -8.34 3.07
CA HIS A 264 -23.50 -8.86 2.52
C HIS A 264 -24.65 -7.85 2.64
N LEU A 265 -24.73 -7.12 3.76
CA LEU A 265 -25.67 -6.01 3.92
C LEU A 265 -25.39 -4.91 2.90
N ALA A 266 -24.13 -4.51 2.74
CA ALA A 266 -23.74 -3.49 1.78
C ALA A 266 -24.05 -3.91 0.33
N SER A 267 -23.86 -5.19 -0.03
CA SER A 267 -24.21 -5.68 -1.37
C SER A 267 -25.72 -5.67 -1.62
N ARG A 268 -26.53 -6.07 -0.64
CA ARG A 268 -28.00 -6.02 -0.73
C ARG A 268 -28.54 -4.60 -0.87
N MET A 269 -27.98 -3.66 -0.09
CA MET A 269 -28.33 -2.24 -0.20
C MET A 269 -28.06 -1.71 -1.61
N LEU A 270 -26.92 -2.10 -2.22
CA LEU A 270 -26.59 -1.72 -3.60
C LEU A 270 -27.52 -2.35 -4.65
N GLU A 271 -27.76 -3.65 -4.56
CA GLU A 271 -28.65 -4.35 -5.51
C GLU A 271 -30.04 -3.72 -5.54
N THR A 272 -30.56 -3.34 -4.38
CA THR A 272 -31.90 -2.73 -4.26
C THR A 272 -31.95 -1.31 -4.82
N GLU A 273 -30.91 -0.50 -4.59
CA GLU A 273 -30.79 0.84 -5.19
C GLU A 273 -30.69 0.78 -6.71
N VAL A 274 -29.92 -0.18 -7.24
CA VAL A 274 -29.80 -0.40 -8.69
C VAL A 274 -31.15 -0.79 -9.28
N SER A 275 -31.86 -1.74 -8.66
CA SER A 275 -33.19 -2.16 -9.12
C SER A 275 -34.24 -1.04 -9.00
N LYS A 276 -34.21 -0.19 -7.96
CA LYS A 276 -35.11 0.97 -7.85
C LYS A 276 -34.85 1.98 -8.98
N ARG A 277 -33.59 2.26 -9.31
CA ARG A 277 -33.22 3.17 -10.41
C ARG A 277 -33.60 2.63 -11.78
N GLU A 278 -33.47 1.32 -11.99
CA GLU A 278 -33.90 0.65 -13.23
C GLU A 278 -35.43 0.66 -13.37
N ALA A 279 -36.19 0.45 -12.29
CA ALA A 279 -37.65 0.52 -12.28
C ALA A 279 -38.16 1.93 -12.63
N VAL A 280 -37.60 2.98 -11.99
CA VAL A 280 -37.94 4.38 -12.28
C VAL A 280 -37.61 4.76 -13.71
N ARG A 281 -36.52 4.23 -14.27
CA ARG A 281 -36.15 4.45 -15.68
C ARG A 281 -37.10 3.74 -16.64
N SER A 282 -37.56 2.53 -16.31
CA SER A 282 -38.53 1.80 -17.14
C SER A 282 -39.93 2.42 -17.12
N GLU A 283 -40.34 3.03 -16.00
CA GLU A 283 -41.60 3.79 -15.92
C GLU A 283 -41.52 5.12 -16.69
N ALA A 284 -40.35 5.76 -16.75
CA ALA A 284 -40.12 6.98 -17.53
C ALA A 284 -39.99 6.73 -19.05
N GLU A 285 -39.66 5.51 -19.47
CA GLU A 285 -39.55 5.08 -20.88
C GLU A 285 -40.82 4.36 -21.39
N SER A 286 -41.86 4.25 -20.57
CA SER A 286 -43.18 3.70 -20.96
C SER A 286 -44.05 4.83 -21.53
N PRO A 287 -44.51 4.76 -22.80
CA PRO A 287 -45.29 5.82 -23.46
C PRO A 287 -46.71 5.99 -22.91
#